data_AF-A0A533T006-F1
#
_entry.id   AF-A0A533T006-F1
#
_cell.length_a   1.000
_cell.length_b   1.000
_cell.length_c   1.000
_cell.angle_alpha   90.00
_cell.angle_beta   90.00
_cell.angle_gamma   90.00
#
_symmetry.space_group_name_H-M   'P 1'
#
loop_
_entity.id
_entity.type
_entity.pdbx_description
1 polymer ?
#
loop_
_entity_poly.entity_id
_entity_poly.type
_entity_poly.pdbx_seq_one_letter_code
_entity_poly.pdbx_strand_id
1 'polypeptide(L)'
;MNEMDVRDFPCCMCPADADIRFIAARCDNCDFAVTFEDVRGYRYFVRSGLGDVGFKTFYTVPGKARQKSCLVFKAWRPTFAAAQEDLNRVAKERKWIPVERT
;
A
#
# COMPACT_ATOMS: atom_id res chain seq x y z
N MET A 1 -9.29 -13.05 24.94
CA MET A 1 -9.17 -11.80 24.15
C MET A 1 -7.72 -11.70 23.72
N ASN A 2 -7.34 -12.49 22.71
CA ASN A 2 -7.26 -12.13 21.28
C ASN A 2 -6.13 -11.15 21.00
N GLU A 3 -4.91 -11.69 21.06
CA GLU A 3 -3.63 -11.05 20.71
C GLU A 3 -3.45 -11.04 19.17
N MET A 4 -4.49 -10.60 18.45
CA MET A 4 -4.58 -10.60 16.98
C MET A 4 -4.70 -9.19 16.38
N ASP A 5 -4.47 -8.15 17.19
CA ASP A 5 -4.43 -6.78 16.69
C ASP A 5 -2.98 -6.40 16.39
N VAL A 6 -2.72 -6.09 15.12
CA VAL A 6 -1.45 -5.59 14.55
C VAL A 6 -0.48 -6.68 14.06
N ARG A 7 -0.82 -7.33 12.93
CA ARG A 7 0.14 -7.68 11.84
C ARG A 7 -0.58 -8.28 10.62
N ASP A 8 -1.53 -7.55 10.07
CA ASP A 8 -2.36 -8.06 8.98
C ASP A 8 -1.69 -8.03 7.59
N PHE A 9 -0.74 -7.14 7.31
CA PHE A 9 -0.12 -7.07 5.96
C PHE A 9 1.30 -6.49 6.00
N PRO A 10 2.36 -7.32 5.95
CA PRO A 10 3.72 -6.80 5.99
C PRO A 10 4.19 -6.40 4.58
N CYS A 11 4.05 -7.28 3.61
CA CYS A 11 4.42 -7.13 2.22
C CYS A 11 4.35 -8.50 1.58
N CYS A 12 4.03 -8.56 0.30
CA CYS A 12 4.28 -9.75 -0.53
C CYS A 12 4.10 -11.10 0.21
N MET A 13 2.96 -11.40 0.85
CA MET A 13 2.67 -12.71 1.47
C MET A 13 3.88 -13.50 2.04
N CYS A 14 4.72 -12.88 2.89
CA CYS A 14 5.60 -13.71 3.72
C CYS A 14 4.71 -14.42 4.76
N PRO A 15 4.79 -15.76 4.92
CA PRO A 15 3.94 -16.48 5.85
C PRO A 15 4.13 -15.90 7.27
N ALA A 16 3.01 -15.65 7.95
CA ALA A 16 3.01 -15.15 9.33
C ALA A 16 3.56 -16.18 10.34
N ASP A 17 3.73 -17.43 9.91
CA ASP A 17 4.23 -18.56 10.68
C ASP A 17 5.70 -18.86 10.35
N ALA A 18 6.59 -18.37 11.21
CA ALA A 18 7.60 -19.19 11.84
C ALA A 18 8.26 -18.32 12.89
N ASP A 19 8.10 -18.71 14.15
CA ASP A 19 8.87 -18.32 15.33
C ASP A 19 9.76 -17.07 15.12
N ILE A 20 9.36 -15.95 15.73
CA ILE A 20 9.92 -14.58 15.62
C ILE A 20 11.36 -14.52 16.19
N ARG A 21 12.25 -15.34 15.64
CA ARG A 21 13.64 -15.52 16.03
C ARG A 21 14.59 -15.57 14.84
N PHE A 22 14.09 -15.68 13.60
CA PHE A 22 14.93 -15.68 12.39
C PHE A 22 14.55 -14.58 11.40
N ILE A 23 15.11 -13.39 11.65
CA ILE A 23 15.22 -12.25 10.72
C ILE A 23 16.28 -12.59 9.65
N ALA A 24 16.12 -13.69 8.91
CA ALA A 24 17.13 -14.18 7.97
C ALA A 24 16.64 -14.46 6.55
N ALA A 25 15.33 -14.60 6.33
CA ALA A 25 14.75 -14.80 4.99
C ALA A 25 14.12 -13.51 4.46
N ARG A 26 14.95 -12.53 4.11
CA ARG A 26 14.51 -11.42 3.26
C ARG A 26 14.44 -11.92 1.83
N CYS A 27 13.37 -11.62 1.09
CA CYS A 27 13.43 -11.69 -0.36
C CYS A 27 14.22 -10.47 -0.86
N ASP A 28 15.17 -10.68 -1.75
CA ASP A 28 16.11 -9.64 -2.19
C ASP A 28 15.46 -8.49 -2.98
N ASN A 29 14.14 -8.55 -3.25
CA ASN A 29 13.44 -7.68 -4.22
C ASN A 29 11.97 -7.32 -3.90
N CYS A 30 11.46 -7.48 -2.67
CA CYS A 30 10.10 -6.98 -2.39
C CYS A 30 10.16 -5.46 -2.17
N ASP A 31 9.78 -4.69 -3.19
CA ASP A 31 9.67 -3.22 -3.18
C ASP A 31 8.31 -2.70 -2.66
N PHE A 32 7.48 -3.59 -2.08
CA PHE A 32 6.21 -3.27 -1.38
C PHE A 32 5.14 -2.52 -2.21
N ALA A 33 5.36 -2.19 -3.49
CA ALA A 33 4.43 -1.36 -4.26
C ALA A 33 3.20 -2.12 -4.76
N VAL A 34 2.09 -2.05 -4.02
CA VAL A 34 0.81 -2.67 -4.40
C VAL A 34 -0.17 -1.58 -4.86
N THR A 35 -0.73 -1.79 -6.05
CA THR A 35 -1.83 -0.99 -6.57
C THR A 35 -3.15 -1.67 -6.21
N PHE A 36 -4.16 -0.90 -5.82
CA PHE A 36 -5.50 -1.41 -5.51
C PHE A 36 -6.54 -0.83 -6.45
N GLU A 37 -7.56 -1.61 -6.80
CA GLU A 37 -8.68 -1.15 -7.59
C GLU A 37 -9.98 -1.21 -6.77
N ASP A 38 -10.81 -0.16 -6.87
CA ASP A 38 -12.14 -0.16 -6.25
C ASP A 38 -13.23 -0.64 -7.23
N VAL A 39 -14.46 -0.75 -6.73
CA VAL A 39 -15.63 -1.18 -7.53
C VAL A 39 -15.97 -0.25 -8.71
N ARG A 40 -15.38 0.96 -8.76
CA ARG A 40 -15.53 1.92 -9.86
C ARG A 40 -14.40 1.82 -10.88
N GLY A 41 -13.46 0.89 -10.69
CA GLY A 41 -12.24 0.73 -11.50
C GLY A 41 -11.15 1.75 -11.16
N TYR A 42 -11.25 2.49 -10.05
CA TYR A 42 -10.23 3.49 -9.73
C TYR A 42 -9.01 2.78 -9.18
N ARG A 43 -7.84 3.02 -9.78
CA ARG A 43 -6.59 2.40 -9.35
C ARG A 43 -5.82 3.31 -8.43
N TYR A 44 -5.47 2.84 -7.25
CA TYR A 44 -4.81 3.56 -6.17
C TYR A 44 -3.39 3.05 -5.98
N PHE A 45 -2.40 3.94 -5.93
CA PHE A 45 -0.99 3.59 -5.78
C PHE A 45 -0.23 4.70 -5.05
N VAL A 46 0.90 4.36 -4.44
CA VAL A 46 1.78 5.33 -3.78
C VAL A 46 2.79 5.90 -4.77
N ARG A 47 3.05 7.20 -4.68
CA ARG A 47 4.16 7.87 -5.38
C ARG A 47 4.70 9.02 -4.54
N SER A 48 5.91 9.47 -4.89
CA SER A 48 6.49 10.70 -4.36
C SER A 48 5.75 11.93 -4.88
N GLY A 49 5.80 12.98 -4.06
CA GLY A 49 5.36 14.32 -4.42
C GLY A 49 6.29 15.02 -5.40
N LEU A 50 5.93 16.23 -5.82
CA LEU A 50 6.82 17.11 -6.55
C LEU A 50 7.69 17.88 -5.54
N GLY A 51 9.01 17.78 -5.68
CA GLY A 51 9.98 18.13 -4.63
C GLY A 51 9.97 17.06 -3.52
N ASP A 52 10.97 17.03 -2.65
CA ASP A 52 11.17 16.01 -1.58
C ASP A 52 10.09 15.99 -0.47
N VAL A 53 8.84 16.30 -0.81
CA VAL A 53 7.67 16.46 0.05
C VAL A 53 7.10 15.10 0.54
N GLY A 54 7.88 14.02 0.42
CA GLY A 54 7.51 12.67 0.84
C GLY A 54 6.59 11.94 -0.15
N PHE A 55 5.88 10.94 0.36
CA PHE A 55 5.08 9.97 -0.38
C PHE A 55 3.60 10.06 0.00
N LYS A 56 2.72 9.82 -0.97
CA LYS A 56 1.28 9.83 -0.76
C LYS A 56 0.59 8.92 -1.78
N THR A 57 -0.63 8.51 -1.44
CA THR A 57 -1.50 7.76 -2.34
C THR A 57 -2.13 8.66 -3.39
N PHE A 58 -2.06 8.22 -4.64
CA PHE A 58 -2.73 8.79 -5.79
C PHE A 58 -3.68 7.77 -6.38
N TYR A 59 -4.56 8.22 -7.26
CA TYR A 59 -5.41 7.34 -8.05
C TYR A 59 -5.56 7.79 -9.49
N THR A 60 -5.83 6.84 -10.37
CA THR A 60 -6.27 7.06 -11.74
C THR A 60 -7.72 6.65 -11.90
N VAL A 61 -8.41 7.34 -12.82
CA VAL A 61 -9.79 7.02 -13.19
C VAL A 61 -9.74 6.23 -14.50
N PRO A 62 -10.56 5.18 -14.66
CA PRO A 62 -10.67 4.45 -15.93
C PRO A 62 -10.85 5.40 -17.12
N GLY A 63 -10.08 5.17 -18.18
CA GLY A 63 -10.11 5.98 -19.40
C GLY A 63 -9.52 7.39 -19.27
N LYS A 64 -8.90 7.75 -18.13
CA LYS A 64 -8.22 9.03 -17.95
C LYS A 64 -6.75 8.83 -17.62
N ALA A 65 -5.87 9.48 -18.40
CA ALA A 65 -4.42 9.46 -18.17
C ALA A 65 -3.99 10.25 -16.92
N ARG A 66 -4.84 11.14 -16.39
CA ARG A 66 -4.46 12.03 -15.28
C ARG A 66 -4.57 11.33 -13.93
N GLN A 67 -3.47 11.37 -13.18
CA GLN A 67 -3.40 10.96 -11.79
C GLN A 67 -3.92 12.08 -10.87
N LYS A 68 -4.62 11.70 -9.81
CA LYS A 68 -5.13 12.62 -8.78
C LYS A 68 -4.64 12.19 -7.40
N SER A 69 -4.29 13.15 -6.55
CA SER A 69 -3.96 12.84 -5.16
C SER A 69 -5.22 12.34 -4.43
N CYS A 70 -5.06 11.28 -3.64
CA CYS A 70 -6.18 10.73 -2.88
C CYS A 70 -6.37 11.53 -1.59
N LEU A 71 -7.51 12.22 -1.47
CA LEU A 71 -7.82 13.10 -0.33
C LEU A 71 -8.09 12.35 0.98
N VAL A 72 -8.32 11.04 0.91
CA VAL A 72 -8.44 10.16 2.09
C VAL A 72 -7.15 10.22 2.93
N PHE A 73 -6.00 10.30 2.26
CA PHE A 73 -4.68 10.37 2.90
C PHE A 73 -4.27 11.83 3.07
N LYS A 74 -4.71 12.49 4.14
CA LYS A 74 -4.46 13.93 4.32
C LYS A 74 -2.96 14.25 4.42
N ALA A 75 -2.23 13.49 5.23
CA ALA A 75 -0.80 13.67 5.45
C ALA A 75 0.06 13.03 4.33
N TRP A 76 1.18 13.68 4.02
CA TRP A 76 2.29 13.06 3.31
C TRP A 76 3.09 12.21 4.29
N ARG A 77 3.63 11.09 3.82
CA ARG A 77 4.49 10.22 4.62
C ARG A 77 5.95 10.42 4.25
N PRO A 78 6.88 10.36 5.21
CA PRO A 78 8.30 10.55 4.92
C PRO A 78 8.88 9.39 4.09
N THR A 79 8.26 8.20 4.13
CA THR A 79 8.72 7.01 3.41
C THR A 79 7.61 6.40 2.56
N PHE A 80 8.02 5.73 1.48
CA PHE A 80 7.12 4.98 0.62
C PHE A 80 6.35 3.92 1.41
N ALA A 81 7.05 3.15 2.25
CA ALA A 81 6.48 2.09 3.06
C ALA A 81 5.34 2.59 3.97
N ALA A 82 5.53 3.73 4.64
CA ALA A 82 4.49 4.31 5.49
C ALA A 82 3.25 4.77 4.70
N ALA A 83 3.43 5.29 3.49
CA ALA A 83 2.31 5.62 2.60
C ALA A 83 1.62 4.36 2.05
N GLN A 84 2.37 3.29 1.82
CA GLN A 84 1.84 2.02 1.34
C GLN A 84 1.07 1.28 2.43
N GLU A 85 1.54 1.30 3.67
CA GLU A 85 0.82 0.76 4.82
C GLU A 85 -0.55 1.45 4.99
N ASP A 86 -0.56 2.78 4.90
CA ASP A 86 -1.78 3.57 4.88
C ASP A 86 -2.74 3.10 3.78
N LEU A 87 -2.24 2.96 2.55
CA LEU A 87 -3.02 2.46 1.41
C LEU A 87 -3.57 1.06 1.67
N ASN A 88 -2.74 0.13 2.14
CA ASN A 88 -3.13 -1.24 2.43
C ASN A 88 -4.25 -1.28 3.48
N ARG A 89 -4.15 -0.48 4.54
CA ARG A 89 -5.20 -0.39 5.58
C ARG A 89 -6.54 0.06 4.99
N VAL A 90 -6.53 1.14 4.21
CA VAL A 90 -7.76 1.67 3.58
C VAL A 90 -8.31 0.69 2.55
N ALA A 91 -7.44 0.03 1.78
CA ALA A 91 -7.84 -0.98 0.82
C ALA A 91 -8.53 -2.15 1.53
N LYS A 92 -8.01 -2.60 2.69
CA LYS A 92 -8.64 -3.63 3.52
C LYS A 92 -10.02 -3.21 4.01
N GLU A 93 -10.11 -2.03 4.63
CA GLU A 93 -11.38 -1.48 5.15
C GLU A 93 -12.44 -1.36 4.06
N ARG A 94 -12.02 -0.97 2.85
CA ARG A 94 -12.89 -0.76 1.69
C ARG A 94 -13.03 -1.96 0.77
N LYS A 95 -12.38 -3.08 1.10
CA LYS A 95 -12.37 -4.32 0.32
C LYS A 95 -11.97 -4.10 -1.14
N TRP A 96 -10.95 -3.26 -1.36
CA TRP A 96 -10.37 -3.05 -2.68
C TRP A 96 -9.52 -4.25 -3.10
N ILE A 97 -9.45 -4.50 -4.40
CA ILE A 97 -8.74 -5.66 -4.94
C ILE A 97 -7.32 -5.27 -5.33
N PRO A 98 -6.29 -6.06 -4.96
CA PRO A 98 -4.94 -5.82 -5.45
C PRO A 98 -4.88 -6.07 -6.96
N VAL A 99 -4.19 -5.21 -7.69
CA VAL A 99 -4.02 -5.29 -9.14
C VAL A 99 -2.56 -5.07 -9.52
N GLU A 100 -2.17 -5.60 -10.68
CA GLU A 100 -0.84 -5.37 -11.24
C GLU A 100 -0.63 -3.89 -11.54
N ARG A 101 0.59 -3.42 -11.28
CA ARG A 101 1.02 -2.08 -11.61
C ARG A 101 1.35 -2.04 -13.10
N THR A 102 0.38 -1.61 -13.92
CA THR A 102 0.59 -1.27 -15.34
C THR A 102 1.40 0.00 -15.52
#